data_AF-A0A8H4TA00-F1
#
_entry.id   AF-A0A8H4TA00-F1
#
_cell.length_a   1.000
_cell.length_b   1.000
_cell.length_c   1.000
_cell.angle_alpha   90.00
_cell.angle_beta   90.00
_cell.angle_gamma   90.00
#
_symmetry.space_group_name_H-M   'P 1'
#
loop_
_entity.id
_entity.type
_entity.pdbx_description
1 polymer ?
#
loop_
_entity_poly.entity_id
_entity_poly.type
_entity_poly.pdbx_seq_one_letter_code
_entity_poly.pdbx_strand_id
1 'polypeptide(L)'
;MAPRIVVLCDGTWCGCETSTRTNIYRLAQLFQVPIDNPNSTDTYFRHVSPADPADRQIVARYRHGVGLGAGFLDYLLDGATASDLKEEVILAYKFIVEHYTSNHEIWMFGLSRGAYTVRSVTGLINNYGIIDYKKLQLNLDKDKDKIYQICEDTYVLYKTTNDDNNKPNRSNSLSFRQRNS
;
A
#
# COMPACT_ATOMS: atom_id res chain seq x y z
N MET A 1 19.40 0.34 -13.60
CA MET A 1 18.17 -0.50 -13.47
C MET A 1 16.99 0.42 -13.26
N ALA A 2 15.76 0.00 -13.57
CA ALA A 2 14.56 0.75 -13.20
C ALA A 2 14.47 0.90 -11.67
N PRO A 3 14.15 2.10 -11.14
CA PRO A 3 13.82 2.29 -9.73
C PRO A 3 12.65 1.41 -9.29
N ARG A 4 12.61 1.02 -8.01
CA ARG A 4 11.61 0.05 -7.51
C ARG A 4 10.86 0.56 -6.30
N ILE A 5 9.55 0.39 -6.33
CA ILE A 5 8.65 0.57 -5.19
C ILE A 5 8.29 -0.82 -4.68
N VAL A 6 8.63 -1.11 -3.44
CA VAL A 6 8.31 -2.40 -2.82
C VAL A 6 7.30 -2.21 -1.71
N VAL A 7 6.16 -2.91 -1.78
CA VAL A 7 5.13 -2.92 -0.73
C VAL A 7 5.06 -4.32 -0.13
N LEU A 8 5.30 -4.40 1.18
CA LEU A 8 5.38 -5.63 1.94
C LEU A 8 4.35 -5.58 3.06
N CYS A 9 3.35 -6.46 3.03
CA CYS A 9 2.28 -6.48 4.03
C CYS A 9 2.20 -7.85 4.70
N ASP A 10 2.46 -7.91 6.01
CA ASP A 10 2.35 -9.15 6.77
C ASP A 10 0.90 -9.52 7.13
N GLY A 11 0.70 -10.79 7.51
CA GLY A 11 -0.59 -11.31 7.98
C GLY A 11 -0.87 -10.95 9.43
N THR A 12 -2.12 -11.08 9.89
CA THR A 12 -2.48 -10.92 11.31
C THR A 12 -1.56 -11.77 12.20
N TRP A 13 -1.20 -11.26 13.38
CA TRP A 13 -0.31 -11.89 14.35
C TRP A 13 1.10 -12.21 13.85
N CYS A 14 1.59 -11.49 12.85
CA CYS A 14 2.95 -11.63 12.33
C CYS A 14 3.77 -10.38 12.63
N GLY A 15 4.96 -10.52 13.21
CA GLY A 15 5.86 -9.39 13.47
C GLY A 15 6.21 -9.20 14.94
N CYS A 16 6.40 -7.95 15.34
CA CYS A 16 6.93 -7.56 16.65
C CYS A 16 6.11 -8.14 17.83
N GLU A 17 4.79 -8.17 17.72
CA GLU A 17 3.91 -8.61 18.81
C GLU A 17 4.04 -10.10 19.15
N THR A 18 4.18 -10.95 18.14
CA THR A 18 4.30 -12.41 18.34
C THR A 18 5.72 -12.91 18.18
N SER A 19 6.69 -12.00 17.98
CA SER A 19 8.08 -12.31 17.63
C SER A 19 8.22 -13.24 16.41
N THR A 20 7.23 -13.22 15.51
CA THR A 20 7.21 -14.09 14.32
C THR A 20 8.01 -13.47 13.18
N ARG A 21 8.91 -14.25 12.57
CA ARG A 21 9.69 -13.86 11.39
C ARG A 21 9.17 -14.56 10.14
N THR A 22 8.15 -13.99 9.50
CA THR A 22 7.56 -14.51 8.26
C THR A 22 8.49 -14.35 7.06
N ASN A 23 8.12 -14.93 5.92
CA ASN A 23 8.82 -14.66 4.66
C ASN A 23 8.70 -13.19 4.23
N ILE A 24 7.61 -12.50 4.56
CA ILE A 24 7.46 -11.06 4.27
C ILE A 24 8.43 -10.24 5.13
N TYR A 25 8.52 -10.55 6.43
CA TYR A 25 9.51 -9.96 7.33
C TYR A 25 10.95 -10.18 6.81
N ARG A 26 11.29 -11.40 6.39
CA ARG A 26 12.61 -11.70 5.80
C ARG A 26 12.87 -10.92 4.51
N LEU A 27 11.87 -10.76 3.65
CA LEU A 27 11.97 -9.90 2.47
C LEU A 27 12.23 -8.44 2.87
N ALA A 28 11.56 -7.92 3.90
CA ALA A 28 11.78 -6.57 4.38
C ALA A 28 13.24 -6.36 4.85
N GLN A 29 13.82 -7.35 5.54
CA GLN A 29 15.25 -7.34 5.89
C GLN A 29 16.16 -7.34 4.65
N LEU A 30 15.86 -8.16 3.65
CA LEU A 30 16.63 -8.22 2.40
C LEU A 30 16.56 -6.90 1.62
N PHE A 31 15.42 -6.24 1.65
CA PHE A 31 15.24 -4.90 1.13
C PHE A 31 15.81 -3.81 2.03
N GLN A 32 16.41 -4.14 3.19
CA GLN A 32 16.99 -3.21 4.16
C GLN A 32 15.99 -2.17 4.70
N VAL A 33 14.75 -2.59 4.92
CA VAL A 33 13.77 -1.78 5.66
C VAL A 33 14.18 -1.78 7.14
N PRO A 34 14.18 -0.63 7.85
CA PRO A 34 14.68 -0.52 9.22
C PRO A 34 13.69 -1.08 10.26
N ILE A 35 13.32 -2.35 10.13
CA ILE A 35 12.26 -3.04 10.90
C ILE A 35 12.64 -3.41 12.33
N ASP A 36 13.92 -3.26 12.69
CA ASP A 36 14.44 -3.60 14.02
C ASP A 36 14.41 -2.39 14.99
N ASN A 37 13.78 -1.27 14.59
CA ASN A 37 13.62 -0.11 15.45
C ASN A 37 12.48 -0.33 16.47
N PRO A 38 12.78 -0.55 17.76
CA PRO A 38 11.77 -0.88 18.78
C PRO A 38 10.86 0.30 19.14
N ASN A 39 11.20 1.52 18.72
CA ASN A 39 10.40 2.73 18.93
C ASN A 39 9.48 3.04 17.74
N SER A 40 9.48 2.19 16.72
CA SER A 40 8.81 2.45 15.46
C SER A 40 7.40 1.87 15.44
N THR A 41 6.54 2.62 14.78
CA THR A 41 5.19 2.23 14.39
C THR A 41 5.14 0.85 13.74
N ASP A 42 3.95 0.30 13.70
CA ASP A 42 3.52 -0.87 12.92
C ASP A 42 3.93 -0.87 11.42
N THR A 43 4.27 0.30 10.86
CA THR A 43 4.74 0.49 9.49
C THR A 43 6.16 1.07 9.46
N TYR A 44 6.97 0.62 8.50
CA TYR A 44 8.36 1.01 8.32
C TYR A 44 8.61 1.39 6.87
N PHE A 45 9.52 2.35 6.69
CA PHE A 45 9.87 2.87 5.37
C PHE A 45 11.37 2.81 5.14
N ARG A 46 11.77 2.33 3.97
CA ARG A 46 13.09 2.56 3.38
C ARG A 46 12.96 3.64 2.32
N HIS A 47 13.72 4.70 2.47
CA HIS A 47 13.88 5.71 1.43
C HIS A 47 15.04 5.35 0.49
N VAL A 48 15.01 5.91 -0.71
CA VAL A 48 16.13 5.81 -1.65
C VAL A 48 17.38 6.37 -0.98
N SER A 49 18.44 5.58 -0.93
CA SER A 49 19.74 5.98 -0.40
C SER A 49 20.72 6.16 -1.57
N PRO A 50 21.25 7.38 -1.80
CA PRO A 50 22.33 7.61 -2.77
C PRO A 50 23.61 6.83 -2.42
N ALA A 51 23.75 6.40 -1.16
CA ALA A 51 24.87 5.61 -0.67
C ALA A 51 24.59 4.09 -0.71
N ASP A 52 23.49 3.64 -1.32
CA ASP A 52 23.27 2.20 -1.53
C ASP A 52 24.42 1.65 -2.39
N PRO A 53 25.26 0.73 -1.87
CA PRO A 53 26.46 0.25 -2.57
C PRO A 53 26.17 -0.40 -3.93
N ALA A 54 24.92 -0.81 -4.15
CA ALA A 54 24.47 -1.44 -5.38
C ALA A 54 23.55 -0.53 -6.22
N ASP A 55 23.45 0.76 -5.88
CA ASP A 55 22.66 1.79 -6.58
C ASP A 55 21.27 1.30 -6.99
N ARG A 56 20.60 0.59 -6.08
CA ARG A 56 19.40 -0.18 -6.43
C ARG A 56 18.17 0.69 -6.66
N GLN A 57 18.21 1.96 -6.24
CA GLN A 57 17.11 2.94 -6.36
C GLN A 57 15.77 2.37 -5.87
N ILE A 58 15.75 1.89 -4.62
CA ILE A 58 14.57 1.22 -4.02
C ILE A 58 13.97 2.12 -2.93
N VAL A 59 12.66 2.32 -3.01
CA VAL A 59 11.82 2.74 -1.89
C VAL A 59 10.96 1.56 -1.45
N ALA A 60 10.84 1.33 -0.15
CA ALA A 60 10.04 0.20 0.35
C ALA A 60 9.19 0.58 1.55
N ARG A 61 7.98 0.04 1.61
CA ARG A 61 7.08 0.07 2.77
C ARG A 61 6.90 -1.34 3.28
N TYR A 62 7.10 -1.54 4.58
CA TYR A 62 6.75 -2.77 5.27
C TYR A 62 5.72 -2.48 6.36
N ARG A 63 4.65 -3.28 6.39
CA ARG A 63 3.61 -3.25 7.41
C ARG A 63 3.60 -4.57 8.17
N HIS A 64 3.83 -4.54 9.48
CA HIS A 64 3.64 -5.71 10.33
C HIS A 64 2.19 -6.18 10.31
N GLY A 65 1.97 -7.43 10.70
CA GLY A 65 0.66 -7.88 11.14
C GLY A 65 0.19 -7.08 12.34
N VAL A 66 -1.10 -6.77 12.39
CA VAL A 66 -1.68 -6.33 13.68
C VAL A 66 -1.74 -7.55 14.58
N GLY A 67 -1.53 -7.39 15.87
CA GLY A 67 -2.10 -8.31 16.84
C GLY A 67 -3.18 -7.60 17.64
N LEU A 68 -4.37 -8.16 17.56
CA LEU A 68 -5.34 -8.00 18.63
C LEU A 68 -5.61 -9.43 19.10
N GLY A 69 -5.69 -9.67 20.40
CA GLY A 69 -5.70 -10.98 21.04
C GLY A 69 -6.94 -11.86 20.78
N ALA A 70 -7.52 -11.82 19.58
CA ALA A 70 -8.70 -12.57 19.14
C ALA A 70 -8.41 -13.40 17.88
N GLY A 71 -9.06 -14.56 17.75
CA GLY A 71 -8.88 -15.52 16.66
C GLY A 71 -8.98 -14.91 15.25
N PHE A 72 -8.20 -15.42 14.28
CA PHE A 72 -8.30 -14.98 12.86
C PHE A 72 -9.73 -15.06 12.30
N LEU A 73 -10.53 -16.03 12.74
CA LEU A 73 -11.93 -16.19 12.33
C LEU A 73 -12.87 -15.19 13.01
N ASP A 74 -12.67 -14.91 14.30
CA ASP A 74 -13.42 -13.87 15.02
C ASP A 74 -13.15 -12.49 14.40
N TYR A 75 -11.91 -12.27 13.98
CA TYR A 75 -11.47 -11.11 13.23
C TYR A 75 -12.14 -10.91 11.87
N LEU A 76 -12.50 -12.01 11.19
CA LEU A 76 -13.15 -11.97 9.87
C LEU A 76 -14.62 -11.52 9.98
N LEU A 77 -15.23 -11.69 11.16
CA LEU A 77 -16.65 -11.44 11.40
C LEU A 77 -16.93 -10.07 12.03
N ASP A 78 -15.90 -9.40 12.58
CA ASP A 78 -16.08 -8.17 13.36
C ASP A 78 -15.92 -6.89 12.53
N GLY A 79 -16.84 -5.93 12.71
CA GLY A 79 -16.96 -4.71 11.89
C GLY A 79 -15.82 -3.71 12.05
N ALA A 80 -15.13 -3.71 13.19
CA ALA A 80 -13.94 -2.88 13.45
C ALA A 80 -12.76 -3.24 12.51
N THR A 81 -12.72 -4.47 12.01
CA THR A 81 -11.69 -4.94 11.07
C THR A 81 -11.84 -4.29 9.69
N ALA A 82 -13.07 -3.96 9.27
CA ALA A 82 -13.32 -3.42 7.94
C ALA A 82 -12.75 -2.00 7.78
N SER A 83 -12.77 -1.18 8.85
CA SER A 83 -12.13 0.14 8.89
C SER A 83 -10.61 0.03 8.84
N ASP A 84 -10.01 -0.85 9.64
CA ASP A 84 -8.55 -1.01 9.67
C ASP A 84 -8.02 -1.56 8.35
N LEU A 85 -8.74 -2.52 7.74
CA LEU A 85 -8.35 -3.09 6.46
C LEU A 85 -8.53 -2.10 5.31
N LYS A 86 -9.56 -1.25 5.35
CA LYS A 86 -9.74 -0.13 4.42
C LYS A 86 -8.54 0.82 4.52
N GLU A 87 -8.19 1.22 5.73
CA GLU A 87 -7.08 2.13 6.00
C GLU A 87 -5.76 1.58 5.44
N GLU A 88 -5.46 0.30 5.69
CA GLU A 88 -4.23 -0.32 5.19
C GLU A 88 -4.14 -0.37 3.67
N VAL A 89 -5.27 -0.56 2.98
CA VAL A 89 -5.31 -0.50 1.50
C VAL A 89 -5.05 0.93 1.02
N ILE A 90 -5.69 1.93 1.64
CA ILE A 90 -5.52 3.34 1.29
C ILE A 90 -4.08 3.79 1.51
N LEU A 91 -3.49 3.48 2.67
CA LEU A 91 -2.11 3.85 3.00
C LEU A 91 -1.08 3.15 2.09
N ALA A 92 -1.30 1.88 1.75
CA ALA A 92 -0.44 1.16 0.80
C ALA A 92 -0.52 1.75 -0.61
N TYR A 93 -1.72 2.09 -1.08
CA TYR A 93 -1.92 2.74 -2.38
C TYR A 93 -1.33 4.16 -2.39
N LYS A 94 -1.57 4.96 -1.34
CA LYS A 94 -0.99 6.29 -1.17
C LYS A 94 0.54 6.25 -1.20
N PHE A 95 1.17 5.27 -0.54
CA PHE A 95 2.61 5.10 -0.59
C PHE A 95 3.13 4.92 -2.03
N ILE A 96 2.41 4.19 -2.88
CA ILE A 96 2.74 4.07 -4.31
C ILE A 96 2.58 5.42 -5.00
N VAL A 97 1.45 6.11 -4.80
CA VAL A 97 1.18 7.45 -5.38
C VAL A 97 2.28 8.45 -5.07
N GLU A 98 2.81 8.44 -3.84
CA GLU A 98 3.84 9.39 -3.39
C GLU A 98 5.21 9.17 -4.05
N HIS A 99 5.51 7.96 -4.52
CA HIS A 99 6.84 7.59 -5.00
C HIS A 99 6.89 7.18 -6.47
N TYR A 100 5.74 6.93 -7.10
CA TYR A 100 5.67 6.42 -8.46
C TYR A 100 6.08 7.46 -9.51
N THR A 101 6.83 6.98 -10.50
CA THR A 101 7.05 7.64 -11.79
C THR A 101 6.95 6.60 -12.89
N SER A 102 6.80 7.02 -14.15
CA SER A 102 6.66 6.12 -15.31
C SER A 102 7.80 5.12 -15.49
N ASN A 103 8.95 5.33 -14.84
CA ASN A 103 10.12 4.46 -14.91
C ASN A 103 10.22 3.48 -13.73
N HIS A 104 9.28 3.50 -12.78
CA HIS A 104 9.31 2.61 -11.61
C HIS A 104 8.66 1.25 -11.90
N GLU A 105 9.29 0.19 -11.38
CA GLU A 105 8.62 -1.09 -11.18
C GLU A 105 7.95 -1.13 -9.80
N ILE A 106 6.76 -1.72 -9.70
CA ILE A 106 6.05 -1.90 -8.43
C ILE A 106 6.02 -3.39 -8.08
N TRP A 107 6.61 -3.74 -6.95
CA TRP A 107 6.65 -5.11 -6.43
C TRP A 107 5.83 -5.18 -5.15
N MET A 108 4.83 -6.06 -5.09
CA MET A 108 3.95 -6.18 -3.94
C MET A 108 3.93 -7.63 -3.43
N PHE A 109 4.13 -7.81 -2.13
CA PHE A 109 4.10 -9.12 -1.48
C PHE A 109 3.23 -9.05 -0.23
N GLY A 110 2.36 -10.04 -0.06
CA GLY A 110 1.43 -10.08 1.06
C GLY A 110 1.20 -11.48 1.58
N LEU A 111 1.00 -11.61 2.89
CA LEU A 111 0.63 -12.85 3.57
C LEU A 111 -0.77 -12.72 4.20
N SER A 112 -1.67 -13.69 3.99
CA SER A 112 -3.01 -13.74 4.58
C SER A 112 -3.77 -12.40 4.42
N ARG A 113 -4.04 -11.66 5.51
CA ARG A 113 -4.62 -10.32 5.44
C ARG A 113 -3.78 -9.33 4.63
N GLY A 114 -2.46 -9.37 4.75
CA GLY A 114 -1.56 -8.61 3.89
C GLY A 114 -1.68 -8.98 2.40
N ALA A 115 -2.02 -10.24 2.08
CA ALA A 115 -2.34 -10.66 0.72
C ALA A 115 -3.63 -10.02 0.20
N TYR A 116 -4.66 -9.89 1.05
CA TYR A 116 -5.86 -9.12 0.72
C TYR A 116 -5.53 -7.66 0.43
N THR A 117 -4.67 -7.04 1.25
CA THR A 117 -4.26 -5.64 1.07
C THR A 117 -3.61 -5.43 -0.30
N VAL A 118 -2.56 -6.19 -0.62
CA VAL A 118 -1.84 -6.02 -1.90
C VAL A 118 -2.70 -6.38 -3.12
N ARG A 119 -3.61 -7.36 -3.00
CA ARG A 119 -4.59 -7.66 -4.07
C ARG A 119 -5.58 -6.52 -4.28
N SER A 120 -6.04 -5.89 -3.21
CA SER A 120 -6.95 -4.73 -3.29
C SER A 120 -6.26 -3.51 -3.90
N VAL A 121 -5.01 -3.25 -3.51
CA VAL A 121 -4.18 -2.20 -4.14
C VAL A 121 -3.95 -2.48 -5.62
N THR A 122 -3.67 -3.74 -5.98
CA THR A 122 -3.55 -4.14 -7.39
C THR A 122 -4.85 -3.89 -8.16
N GLY A 123 -6.01 -4.18 -7.54
CA GLY A 123 -7.32 -3.88 -8.10
C GLY A 123 -7.55 -2.37 -8.28
N LEU A 124 -7.16 -1.54 -7.31
CA LEU A 124 -7.21 -0.07 -7.43
C LEU A 124 -6.40 0.41 -8.62
N ILE A 125 -5.14 -0.01 -8.73
CA ILE A 125 -4.25 0.37 -9.82
C ILE A 125 -4.83 -0.09 -11.16
N ASN A 126 -5.29 -1.33 -11.23
CA ASN A 126 -5.87 -1.89 -12.43
C ASN A 126 -7.16 -1.16 -12.85
N ASN A 127 -8.00 -0.70 -11.93
CA ASN A 127 -9.27 -0.04 -12.23
C ASN A 127 -9.15 1.47 -12.43
N TYR A 128 -8.28 2.14 -11.68
CA TYR A 128 -8.26 3.60 -11.58
C TYR A 128 -6.88 4.21 -11.78
N GLY A 129 -5.87 3.41 -12.11
CA GLY A 129 -4.50 3.88 -12.32
C GLY A 129 -3.80 4.24 -11.02
N ILE A 130 -2.71 4.98 -11.14
CA ILE A 130 -1.97 5.57 -10.02
C ILE A 130 -2.20 7.08 -10.12
N ILE A 131 -2.57 7.73 -9.02
CA ILE A 131 -2.79 9.17 -9.01
C ILE A 131 -1.47 9.91 -9.31
N ASP A 132 -1.49 10.79 -10.30
CA ASP A 132 -0.39 11.73 -10.57
C ASP A 132 -0.69 13.06 -9.87
N TYR A 133 -0.25 13.17 -8.62
CA TYR A 133 -0.45 14.37 -7.82
C TYR A 133 0.24 15.61 -8.43
N LYS A 134 1.28 15.44 -9.27
CA LYS A 134 1.95 16.55 -9.96
C LYS A 134 1.09 17.07 -11.10
N LYS A 135 0.45 16.19 -11.86
CA LYS A 135 -0.55 16.55 -12.88
C LYS A 135 -1.73 17.31 -12.26
N LEU A 136 -2.10 16.95 -11.03
CA LEU A 136 -3.12 17.65 -10.24
C LEU A 136 -2.61 18.95 -9.58
N GLN A 137 -1.35 19.34 -9.79
CA GLN A 137 -0.71 20.53 -9.20
C GLN A 137 -0.72 20.54 -7.67
N LEU A 138 -0.71 19.36 -7.04
CA LEU A 138 -0.65 19.19 -5.60
C LEU A 138 0.79 19.07 -5.12
N ASN A 139 1.05 19.53 -3.90
CA ASN A 139 2.34 19.37 -3.24
C ASN A 139 2.26 18.30 -2.14
N LEU A 140 3.19 17.34 -2.14
CA LEU A 140 3.19 16.22 -1.18
C LEU A 140 3.20 16.66 0.27
N ASP A 141 3.76 17.83 0.62
CA ASP A 141 3.83 18.28 2.01
C ASP A 141 2.64 19.17 2.40
N LYS A 142 2.23 20.07 1.51
CA LYS A 142 1.16 21.04 1.79
C LYS A 142 -0.24 20.45 1.59
N ASP A 143 -0.39 19.47 0.72
CA ASP A 143 -1.68 18.89 0.32
C ASP A 143 -1.84 17.43 0.76
N LYS A 144 -1.15 17.01 1.84
CA LYS A 144 -1.19 15.63 2.37
C LYS A 144 -2.61 15.12 2.56
N ASP A 145 -3.47 15.93 3.18
CA ASP A 145 -4.86 15.56 3.47
C ASP A 145 -5.70 15.43 2.20
N LYS A 146 -5.47 16.30 1.20
CA LYS A 146 -6.17 16.20 -0.09
C LYS A 146 -5.74 14.96 -0.87
N ILE A 147 -4.44 14.68 -0.89
CA ILE A 147 -3.91 13.46 -1.53
C ILE A 147 -4.49 12.22 -0.86
N TYR A 148 -4.54 12.21 0.48
CA TYR A 148 -5.19 11.16 1.24
C TYR A 148 -6.67 11.01 0.85
N GLN A 149 -7.42 12.11 0.81
CA GLN A 149 -8.83 12.10 0.43
C GLN A 149 -9.05 11.53 -0.97
N ILE A 150 -8.22 11.91 -1.96
CA ILE A 150 -8.33 11.37 -3.32
C ILE A 150 -8.04 9.85 -3.31
N CYS A 151 -7.07 9.38 -2.52
CA CYS A 151 -6.80 7.95 -2.36
C CYS A 151 -7.99 7.21 -1.73
N GLU A 152 -8.60 7.80 -0.70
CA GLU A 152 -9.80 7.26 -0.05
C GLU A 152 -10.98 7.20 -1.02
N ASP A 153 -11.25 8.27 -1.76
CA ASP A 153 -12.32 8.34 -2.75
C ASP A 153 -12.13 7.28 -3.84
N THR A 154 -10.87 7.08 -4.28
CA THR A 154 -10.52 6.01 -5.23
C THR A 154 -10.84 4.63 -4.66
N TYR A 155 -10.54 4.40 -3.37
CA TYR A 155 -10.91 3.17 -2.68
C TYR A 155 -12.42 2.96 -2.60
N VAL A 156 -13.18 4.00 -2.27
CA VAL A 156 -14.65 3.95 -2.22
C VAL A 156 -15.24 3.60 -3.59
N LEU A 157 -14.74 4.23 -4.66
CA LEU A 157 -15.14 3.93 -6.04
C LEU A 157 -14.82 2.48 -6.42
N TYR A 158 -13.68 1.95 -5.99
CA TYR A 158 -13.31 0.55 -6.21
C TYR A 158 -14.19 -0.45 -5.47
N LYS A 159 -14.58 -0.15 -4.22
CA LYS A 159 -15.44 -1.04 -3.43
C LYS A 159 -16.92 -0.94 -3.80
N THR A 160 -17.32 0.09 -4.55
CA THR A 160 -18.66 0.19 -5.13
C THR A 160 -18.79 -0.76 -6.33
N THR A 161 -18.84 -2.07 -6.05
CA THR A 161 -18.76 -3.17 -7.04
C THR A 161 -20.08 -3.47 -7.76
N ASN A 162 -21.20 -2.87 -7.34
CA ASN A 162 -22.51 -3.09 -7.95
C ASN A 162 -22.78 -2.21 -9.19
N ASP A 163 -21.85 -1.33 -9.54
CA ASP A 163 -21.93 -0.54 -10.76
C ASP A 163 -20.94 -1.11 -11.79
N ASP A 164 -21.49 -1.75 -12.84
CA ASP A 164 -20.71 -2.29 -13.94
C ASP A 164 -19.83 -1.22 -14.60
N ASN A 165 -20.14 0.08 -14.46
CA ASN A 165 -19.35 1.19 -15.00
C ASN A 165 -18.01 1.40 -14.26
N ASN A 166 -17.81 0.78 -13.09
CA ASN A 166 -16.60 0.89 -12.27
C ASN A 166 -15.57 -0.22 -12.57
N LYS A 167 -15.83 -1.07 -13.57
CA LYS A 167 -14.88 -2.06 -14.08
C LYS A 167 -13.77 -1.37 -14.90
N PRO A 168 -12.56 -1.97 -14.99
CA PRO A 168 -11.36 -1.32 -15.56
C PRO A 168 -11.54 -0.63 -16.91
N ASN A 169 -12.33 -1.20 -17.81
CA ASN A 169 -12.47 -0.76 -19.20
C ASN A 169 -13.80 -0.05 -19.45
N ARG A 170 -14.37 0.57 -18.41
CA ARG A 170 -15.69 1.23 -18.47
C ARG A 170 -15.60 2.72 -18.22
N SER A 171 -16.69 3.43 -18.52
CA SER A 171 -16.74 4.89 -18.61
C SER A 171 -16.21 5.59 -17.36
N ASN A 172 -16.61 5.18 -16.15
CA ASN A 172 -16.20 5.83 -14.90
C ASN A 172 -14.69 5.66 -14.66
N SER A 173 -14.19 4.42 -14.78
CA SER A 173 -12.76 4.10 -14.65
C SER A 173 -11.89 4.82 -15.68
N LEU A 174 -12.30 4.85 -16.95
CA LEU A 174 -11.58 5.56 -18.01
C LEU A 174 -11.55 7.08 -17.77
N SER A 175 -12.70 7.66 -17.42
CA SER A 175 -12.82 9.10 -17.13
C SER A 175 -12.05 9.51 -15.87
N PHE A 176 -11.96 8.62 -14.88
CA PHE A 176 -11.14 8.84 -13.70
C PHE A 176 -9.65 8.85 -14.05
N ARG A 177 -9.16 7.84 -14.77
CA ARG A 177 -7.75 7.77 -15.18
C ARG A 177 -7.33 8.97 -16.01
N GLN A 178 -8.13 9.39 -16.98
CA GLN A 178 -7.80 10.57 -17.80
C GLN A 178 -7.60 11.85 -16.97
N ARG A 179 -8.41 12.02 -15.93
CA ARG A 179 -8.37 13.20 -15.06
C ARG A 179 -7.26 13.14 -14.01
N ASN A 180 -7.01 11.96 -13.43
CA ASN A 180 -6.22 11.83 -12.21
C ASN A 180 -4.90 11.05 -12.37
N SER A 181 -4.71 10.30 -13.46
CA SER A 181 -3.54 9.44 -13.70
C SER A 181 -2.80 9.81 -14.97
#